data_AF-A0AA44F2U6-F1
#
_entry.id   AF-A0AA44F2U6-F1
#
_cell.length_a   1.000
_cell.length_b   1.000
_cell.length_c   1.000
_cell.angle_alpha   90.00
_cell.angle_beta   90.00
_cell.angle_gamma   90.00
#
_symmetry.space_group_name_H-M   'P 1'
#
loop_
_entity.id
_entity.type
_entity.pdbx_description
1 polymer ?
#
loop_
_entity_poly.entity_id
_entity_poly.type
_entity_poly.pdbx_seq_one_letter_code
_entity_poly.pdbx_strand_id
1 'polypeptide(L)'
;MIISGNQADAEIEQVQAVEATDAGLKPFSYLALTDEDFERLAFSLFKSSQPADVTRSWDNTALMVRGADAGRDVLLTCGERPSGVVQCKRLETGMTLPAAFREIAKLILFAKVNGDLSFDQEVDYFLFLARDPAGTVVNFFARKGVLQDENLRDLRAAAREVREAYTSLASIEETEAESEVERAYAKLKVGLLRPTDLDEWLHREPSVSLRFFRQRVLVDNTDMLAANREMMMLLQAISGKVDGVPLLTDVDLKLIQKQIVDTPETHRLNLGIATLFGYPREMFLDRNDLQARLGRLGAALNEINGDYINWIFKRANDLAAEICNSPEVLFKVRPFARQIPSAFLGEIAKQCSSMSLHGSVVRGIISETEPSLADDDARLGHVRTILIEAGKRYLVGDFSELMGDAELVALKRTIIDALMMGMTREEDLEKAFDEGAAVLRPLLDPAAAKMRSLYSHPTSIFLTGSKGIDLKDFVGRMADTVKALDEMRNEPSKQPNVDDN
;
A
#
# COMPACT_ATOMS: atom_id res chain seq x y z
N MET A 1 40.36 20.10 35.24
CA MET A 1 39.19 20.80 35.79
C MET A 1 38.04 19.81 35.72
N ILE A 2 37.37 19.50 36.83
CA ILE A 2 36.26 18.53 36.84
C ILE A 2 34.99 19.35 37.10
N ILE A 3 34.04 19.26 36.19
CA ILE A 3 32.75 19.98 36.27
C ILE A 3 31.73 19.04 36.94
N SER A 4 30.89 19.59 37.82
CA SER A 4 29.86 18.81 38.53
C SER A 4 28.62 18.58 37.66
N GLY A 5 27.84 17.53 37.92
CA GLY A 5 26.66 17.16 37.11
C GLY A 5 25.71 18.34 36.86
N ASN A 6 25.30 19.04 37.93
CA ASN A 6 24.43 20.21 37.84
C ASN A 6 25.00 21.38 37.00
N GLN A 7 26.32 21.46 36.82
CA GLN A 7 26.93 22.44 35.93
C GLN A 7 26.98 21.95 34.47
N ALA A 8 27.16 20.65 34.24
CA ALA A 8 27.02 20.07 32.91
C ALA A 8 25.58 20.20 32.40
N ASP A 9 24.57 19.95 33.25
CA ASP A 9 23.16 20.12 32.89
C ASP A 9 22.84 21.58 32.53
N ALA A 10 23.36 22.55 33.29
CA ALA A 10 23.21 23.99 33.02
C ALA A 10 23.99 24.48 31.78
N GLU A 11 25.08 23.79 31.39
CA GLU A 11 25.78 24.03 30.12
C GLU A 11 25.02 23.41 28.94
N ILE A 12 24.36 22.26 29.12
CA ILE A 12 23.49 21.62 28.12
C ILE A 12 22.23 22.47 27.86
N GLU A 13 21.59 23.01 28.89
CA GLU A 13 20.44 23.94 28.73
C GLU A 13 20.80 25.24 27.99
N GLN A 14 22.09 25.60 27.92
CA GLN A 14 22.59 26.76 27.18
C GLN A 14 23.01 26.44 25.73
N VAL A 15 22.97 25.16 25.31
CA VAL A 15 23.20 24.78 23.92
C VAL A 15 22.01 25.24 23.08
N GLN A 16 22.15 26.37 22.41
CA GLN A 16 21.23 26.76 21.36
C GLN A 16 21.27 25.72 20.24
N ALA A 17 20.10 25.15 19.92
CA ALA A 17 19.97 24.21 18.82
C ALA A 17 20.43 24.87 17.52
N VAL A 18 21.47 24.29 16.92
CA VAL A 18 21.85 24.62 15.55
C VAL A 18 20.75 24.09 14.62
N GLU A 19 20.29 24.89 13.67
CA GLU A 19 19.41 24.42 12.59
C GLU A 19 20.19 23.47 11.65
N ALA A 20 20.37 22.23 12.12
CA ALA A 20 20.89 21.11 11.35
C ALA A 20 19.71 20.25 10.90
N THR A 21 19.36 20.36 9.61
CA THR A 21 18.11 19.87 9.00
C THR A 21 17.93 18.34 8.92
N ASP A 22 18.74 17.55 9.64
CA ASP A 22 18.47 16.14 9.93
C ASP A 22 19.35 15.60 11.10
N ALA A 23 19.56 16.39 12.16
CA ALA A 23 20.32 15.98 13.35
C ALA A 23 19.51 15.09 14.31
N GLY A 24 19.06 13.92 13.84
CA GLY A 24 18.37 12.93 14.65
C GLY A 24 18.14 11.60 13.94
N LEU A 25 18.25 10.49 14.69
CA LEU A 25 17.88 9.16 14.19
C LEU A 25 16.36 9.10 13.97
N LYS A 26 15.91 8.79 12.75
CA LYS A 26 14.47 8.76 12.42
C LYS A 26 13.83 7.49 13.01
N PRO A 27 12.74 7.59 13.81
CA PRO A 27 12.21 6.45 14.56
C PRO A 27 11.57 5.39 13.66
N PHE A 28 11.75 4.12 14.00
CA PHE A 28 11.15 3.01 13.26
C PHE A 28 9.69 2.76 13.68
N SER A 29 8.85 2.34 12.73
CA SER A 29 7.41 2.11 12.97
C SER A 29 7.13 0.72 13.53
N TYR A 30 7.54 0.44 14.78
CA TYR A 30 7.41 -0.89 15.40
C TYR A 30 5.98 -1.46 15.40
N LEU A 31 4.95 -0.63 15.58
CA LEU A 31 3.55 -1.07 15.57
C LEU A 31 3.05 -1.55 14.20
N ALA A 32 3.78 -1.26 13.11
CA ALA A 32 3.48 -1.76 11.77
C ALA A 32 3.98 -3.20 11.53
N LEU A 33 4.76 -3.77 12.45
CA LEU A 33 5.11 -5.19 12.46
C LEU A 33 3.96 -6.01 13.06
N THR A 34 3.89 -7.30 12.71
CA THR A 34 3.08 -8.27 13.46
C THR A 34 3.73 -8.57 14.81
N ASP A 35 3.01 -9.19 15.75
CA ASP A 35 3.58 -9.62 17.04
C ASP A 35 4.78 -10.56 16.81
N GLU A 36 4.62 -11.54 15.92
CA GLU A 36 5.68 -12.49 15.54
C GLU A 36 6.88 -11.81 14.85
N ASP A 37 6.66 -10.83 13.97
CA ASP A 37 7.76 -10.09 13.34
C ASP A 37 8.50 -9.20 14.35
N PHE A 38 7.83 -8.72 15.40
CA PHE A 38 8.44 -7.97 16.49
C PHE A 38 9.28 -8.87 17.42
N GLU A 39 8.84 -10.10 17.71
CA GLU A 39 9.66 -11.12 18.38
C GLU A 39 10.89 -11.51 17.55
N ARG A 40 10.72 -11.68 16.22
CA ARG A 40 11.81 -11.98 15.27
C ARG A 40 12.80 -10.82 15.15
N LEU A 41 12.35 -9.57 15.30
CA LEU A 41 13.20 -8.39 15.37
C LEU A 41 14.08 -8.44 16.62
N ALA A 42 13.50 -8.69 17.80
CA ALA A 42 14.24 -8.86 19.05
C ALA A 42 15.29 -9.98 18.92
N PHE A 43 14.89 -11.17 18.46
CA PHE A 43 15.82 -12.28 18.19
C PHE A 43 16.96 -11.86 17.24
N SER A 44 16.67 -11.12 16.18
CA SER A 44 17.68 -10.71 15.20
C SER A 44 18.70 -9.75 15.79
N LEU A 45 18.26 -8.79 16.62
CA LEU A 45 19.12 -7.84 17.33
C LEU A 45 20.00 -8.53 18.40
N PHE A 46 19.40 -9.34 19.27
CA PHE A 46 20.14 -10.09 20.30
C PHE A 46 21.09 -11.13 19.71
N LYS A 47 20.81 -11.63 18.51
CA LYS A 47 21.73 -12.50 17.77
C LYS A 47 22.91 -11.70 17.20
N SER A 48 22.66 -10.57 16.55
CA SER A 48 23.71 -9.76 15.90
C SER A 48 24.65 -9.11 16.92
N SER A 49 24.12 -8.42 17.93
CA SER A 49 24.91 -7.66 18.91
C SER A 49 24.18 -7.53 20.25
N GLN A 50 24.31 -6.39 20.94
CA GLN A 50 23.76 -6.15 22.27
C GLN A 50 23.32 -4.67 22.44
N PRO A 51 22.44 -4.36 23.42
CA PRO A 51 22.07 -2.98 23.76
C PRO A 51 23.27 -2.12 24.18
N ALA A 52 23.13 -0.79 24.08
CA ALA A 52 24.23 0.19 24.19
C ALA A 52 25.08 0.08 25.47
N ASP A 53 24.45 -0.21 26.61
CA ASP A 53 25.09 -0.26 27.94
C ASP A 53 25.10 -1.67 28.56
N VAL A 54 24.84 -2.70 27.77
CA VAL A 54 24.78 -4.10 28.23
C VAL A 54 26.05 -4.84 27.81
N THR A 55 26.75 -5.45 28.77
CA THR A 55 27.82 -6.39 28.46
C THR A 55 27.20 -7.72 28.03
N ARG A 56 27.48 -8.18 26.80
CA ARG A 56 26.92 -9.41 26.24
C ARG A 56 27.31 -10.63 27.09
N SER A 57 26.32 -11.28 27.68
CA SER A 57 26.45 -12.46 28.57
C SER A 57 26.06 -13.79 27.90
N TRP A 58 25.84 -13.78 26.58
CA TRP A 58 25.36 -14.93 25.80
C TRP A 58 26.14 -15.16 24.50
N ASP A 59 26.36 -16.43 24.16
CA ASP A 59 26.97 -16.88 22.90
C ASP A 59 25.91 -17.24 21.85
N ASN A 60 24.71 -17.66 22.28
CA ASN A 60 23.64 -18.14 21.42
C ASN A 60 22.27 -17.56 21.82
N THR A 61 21.34 -17.59 20.86
CA THR A 61 20.03 -16.94 20.92
C THR A 61 19.01 -17.85 20.23
N ALA A 62 17.87 -18.11 20.88
CA ALA A 62 16.80 -18.96 20.34
C ALA A 62 15.43 -18.29 20.46
N LEU A 63 14.59 -18.43 19.44
CA LEU A 63 13.15 -18.12 19.51
C LEU A 63 12.41 -19.29 20.17
N MET A 64 11.48 -18.98 21.07
CA MET A 64 10.58 -19.99 21.64
C MET A 64 9.59 -20.50 20.59
N VAL A 65 9.22 -21.80 20.68
CA VAL A 65 8.26 -22.41 19.76
C VAL A 65 6.83 -21.99 20.14
N ARG A 66 6.02 -21.66 19.13
CA ARG A 66 4.64 -21.16 19.29
C ARG A 66 3.80 -22.05 20.21
N GLY A 67 3.01 -21.42 21.09
CA GLY A 67 1.91 -22.07 21.83
C GLY A 67 1.99 -21.98 23.35
N ALA A 68 3.08 -21.46 23.93
CA ALA A 68 3.21 -21.28 25.38
C ALA A 68 3.48 -19.80 25.72
N ASP A 69 2.48 -19.10 26.28
CA ASP A 69 2.66 -17.78 26.91
C ASP A 69 3.35 -17.95 28.28
N ALA A 70 4.64 -18.29 28.23
CA ALA A 70 5.47 -18.60 29.39
C ALA A 70 6.26 -17.36 29.91
N GLY A 71 5.90 -16.15 29.49
CA GLY A 71 6.62 -14.93 29.87
C GLY A 71 8.06 -14.82 29.34
N ARG A 72 8.37 -15.52 28.23
CA ARG A 72 9.59 -15.30 27.43
C ARG A 72 9.36 -15.66 25.96
N ASP A 73 9.90 -14.84 25.05
CA ASP A 73 9.81 -15.08 23.60
C ASP A 73 11.18 -15.42 22.98
N VAL A 74 12.26 -14.87 23.55
CA VAL A 74 13.65 -15.17 23.15
C VAL A 74 14.43 -15.67 24.37
N LEU A 75 15.17 -16.77 24.20
CA LEU A 75 16.12 -17.31 25.18
C LEU A 75 17.56 -16.97 24.78
N LEU A 76 18.35 -16.51 25.74
CA LEU A 76 19.78 -16.21 25.60
C LEU A 76 20.57 -17.24 26.42
N THR A 77 21.58 -17.87 25.81
CA THR A 77 22.40 -18.90 26.48
C THR A 77 23.89 -18.60 26.39
N CYS A 78 24.65 -19.14 27.34
CA CYS A 78 26.11 -19.18 27.34
C CYS A 78 26.55 -20.60 27.71
N GLY A 79 27.28 -21.28 26.81
CA GLY A 79 27.68 -22.68 27.00
C GLY A 79 26.49 -23.60 27.27
N GLU A 80 25.43 -23.48 26.45
CA GLU A 80 24.14 -24.20 26.55
C GLU A 80 23.31 -23.92 27.82
N ARG A 81 23.78 -23.07 28.74
CA ARG A 81 23.03 -22.67 29.95
C ARG A 81 22.29 -21.36 29.74
N PRO A 82 21.05 -21.20 30.22
CA PRO A 82 20.37 -19.91 30.23
C PRO A 82 21.19 -18.83 30.94
N SER A 83 21.42 -17.71 30.27
CA SER A 83 22.03 -16.50 30.84
C SER A 83 21.11 -15.28 30.77
N GLY A 84 20.11 -15.30 29.89
CA GLY A 84 19.08 -14.27 29.86
C GLY A 84 17.83 -14.65 29.08
N VAL A 85 16.80 -13.81 29.17
CA VAL A 85 15.55 -13.93 28.41
C VAL A 85 15.07 -12.56 27.93
N VAL A 86 14.30 -12.55 26.85
CA VAL A 86 13.63 -11.35 26.33
C VAL A 86 12.13 -11.62 26.26
N GLN A 87 11.34 -10.72 26.85
CA GLN A 87 9.89 -10.68 26.69
C GLN A 87 9.52 -9.46 25.83
N CYS A 88 8.88 -9.72 24.71
CA CYS A 88 8.42 -8.73 23.75
C CYS A 88 6.96 -8.35 24.06
N LYS A 89 6.62 -7.06 23.91
CA LYS A 89 5.24 -6.59 23.92
C LYS A 89 5.00 -5.50 22.87
N ARG A 90 4.20 -5.85 21.85
CA ARG A 90 3.70 -4.93 20.82
C ARG A 90 2.29 -4.45 21.19
N LEU A 91 2.19 -3.67 22.27
CA LEU A 91 0.91 -3.09 22.72
C LEU A 91 0.65 -1.74 22.03
N GLU A 92 -0.59 -1.53 21.58
CA GLU A 92 -1.00 -0.21 21.08
C GLU A 92 -1.01 0.86 22.19
N THR A 93 -1.27 0.46 23.44
CA THR A 93 -1.23 1.33 24.62
C THR A 93 0.08 1.15 25.39
N GLY A 94 0.52 2.20 26.09
CA GLY A 94 1.73 2.14 26.92
C GLY A 94 1.57 1.14 28.07
N MET A 95 2.54 0.24 28.22
CA MET A 95 2.52 -0.79 29.27
C MET A 95 2.54 -0.19 30.67
N THR A 96 1.80 -0.78 31.61
CA THR A 96 1.73 -0.34 33.02
C THR A 96 2.62 -1.20 33.92
N LEU A 97 2.99 -0.69 35.10
CA LEU A 97 3.84 -1.43 36.05
C LEU A 97 3.23 -2.75 36.54
N PRO A 98 1.92 -2.83 36.88
CA PRO A 98 1.28 -4.12 37.19
C PRO A 98 1.28 -5.10 36.00
N ALA A 99 1.22 -4.61 34.75
CA ALA A 99 1.36 -5.48 33.58
C ALA A 99 2.81 -6.01 33.46
N ALA A 100 3.82 -5.20 33.76
CA ALA A 100 5.22 -5.65 33.76
C ALA A 100 5.48 -6.71 34.83
N PHE A 101 4.93 -6.54 36.04
CA PHE A 101 5.01 -7.57 37.09
C PHE A 101 4.30 -8.86 36.73
N ARG A 102 3.16 -8.82 36.02
CA ARG A 102 2.48 -10.03 35.52
C ARG A 102 3.34 -10.82 34.52
N GLU A 103 4.08 -10.15 33.63
CA GLU A 103 4.99 -10.84 32.71
C GLU A 103 6.19 -11.47 33.44
N ILE A 104 6.76 -10.77 34.41
CA ILE A 104 7.85 -11.27 35.26
C ILE A 104 7.39 -12.46 36.13
N ALA A 105 6.19 -12.39 36.71
CA ALA A 105 5.60 -13.49 37.47
C ALA A 105 5.30 -14.72 36.58
N LYS A 106 4.79 -14.52 35.35
CA LYS A 106 4.65 -15.59 34.35
C LYS A 106 5.97 -16.31 34.10
N LEU A 107 7.03 -15.56 33.77
CA LEU A 107 8.36 -16.12 33.53
C LEU A 107 8.80 -17.05 34.66
N ILE A 108 8.74 -16.57 35.90
CA ILE A 108 9.25 -17.31 37.06
C ILE A 108 8.42 -18.56 37.33
N LEU A 109 7.08 -18.44 37.33
CA LEU A 109 6.20 -19.56 37.67
C LEU A 109 6.23 -20.65 36.57
N PHE A 110 6.30 -20.28 35.29
CA PHE A 110 6.48 -21.26 34.22
C PHE A 110 7.87 -21.90 34.23
N ALA A 111 8.93 -21.15 34.51
CA ALA A 111 10.29 -21.70 34.70
C ALA A 111 10.32 -22.74 35.83
N LYS A 112 9.63 -22.46 36.96
CA LYS A 112 9.49 -23.37 38.10
C LYS A 112 8.76 -24.68 37.74
N VAL A 113 7.67 -24.62 36.97
CA VAL A 113 6.91 -25.82 36.55
C VAL A 113 7.64 -26.62 35.49
N ASN A 114 8.24 -25.95 34.49
CA ASN A 114 8.88 -26.62 33.35
C ASN A 114 10.29 -27.13 33.68
N GLY A 115 10.98 -26.54 34.66
CA GLY A 115 12.36 -26.87 35.01
C GLY A 115 13.40 -26.46 33.94
N ASP A 116 13.02 -25.57 33.02
CA ASP A 116 13.79 -25.20 31.83
C ASP A 116 14.64 -23.92 32.01
N LEU A 117 14.45 -23.21 33.13
CA LEU A 117 15.22 -22.05 33.55
C LEU A 117 15.39 -22.08 35.07
N SER A 118 16.63 -21.98 35.56
CA SER A 118 16.93 -21.87 37.00
C SER A 118 17.38 -20.45 37.36
N PHE A 119 17.01 -20.02 38.57
CA PHE A 119 17.40 -18.77 39.20
C PHE A 119 18.42 -18.99 40.34
N ASP A 120 19.29 -20.00 40.24
CA ASP A 120 20.40 -20.20 41.19
C ASP A 120 21.51 -19.15 41.00
N GLN A 121 21.67 -18.67 39.77
CA GLN A 121 22.58 -17.59 39.34
C GLN A 121 21.81 -16.36 38.88
N GLU A 122 22.50 -15.25 38.66
CA GLU A 122 21.88 -14.05 38.06
C GLU A 122 21.51 -14.31 36.59
N VAL A 123 20.32 -13.87 36.17
CA VAL A 123 19.78 -14.01 34.81
C VAL A 123 19.37 -12.63 34.30
N ASP A 124 19.77 -12.27 33.09
CA ASP A 124 19.38 -11.01 32.46
C ASP A 124 17.92 -11.11 31.95
N TYR A 125 17.06 -10.15 32.30
CA TYR A 125 15.66 -10.07 31.86
C TYR A 125 15.42 -8.78 31.09
N PHE A 126 15.14 -8.89 29.79
CA PHE A 126 14.86 -7.73 28.94
C PHE A 126 13.38 -7.63 28.60
N LEU A 127 12.76 -6.50 28.95
CA LEU A 127 11.42 -6.15 28.51
C LEU A 127 11.52 -5.26 27.24
N PHE A 128 11.10 -5.80 26.11
CA PHE A 128 11.31 -5.25 24.77
C PHE A 128 9.98 -4.70 24.22
N LEU A 129 9.86 -3.38 24.07
CA LEU A 129 8.57 -2.70 23.87
C LEU A 129 8.48 -1.94 22.54
N ALA A 130 7.37 -2.13 21.82
CA ALA A 130 7.09 -1.43 20.56
C ALA A 130 6.61 0.02 20.74
N ARG A 131 6.27 0.41 21.97
CA ARG A 131 5.77 1.73 22.35
C ARG A 131 6.28 2.06 23.76
N ASP A 132 6.55 3.33 24.03
CA ASP A 132 6.92 3.78 25.38
C ASP A 132 5.87 3.38 26.44
N PRO A 133 6.31 2.83 27.59
CA PRO A 133 5.42 2.47 28.67
C PRO A 133 5.04 3.69 29.52
N ALA A 134 4.16 3.48 30.50
CA ALA A 134 3.87 4.51 31.50
C ALA A 134 5.15 4.92 32.27
N GLY A 135 5.27 6.19 32.64
CA GLY A 135 6.46 6.72 33.32
C GLY A 135 6.81 6.01 34.65
N THR A 136 5.83 5.36 35.30
CA THR A 136 6.07 4.48 36.47
C THR A 136 6.93 3.26 36.13
N VAL A 137 6.78 2.68 34.92
CA VAL A 137 7.64 1.60 34.42
C VAL A 137 9.04 2.12 34.14
N VAL A 138 9.17 3.25 33.43
CA VAL A 138 10.47 3.86 33.13
C VAL A 138 11.24 4.14 34.41
N ASN A 139 10.60 4.76 35.41
CA ASN A 139 11.22 5.05 36.71
C ASN A 139 11.62 3.79 37.50
N PHE A 140 10.86 2.70 37.40
CA PHE A 140 11.18 1.42 38.05
C PHE A 140 12.43 0.78 37.44
N PHE A 141 12.48 0.65 36.11
CA PHE A 141 13.62 0.05 35.40
C PHE A 141 14.87 0.95 35.43
N ALA A 142 14.72 2.29 35.41
CA ALA A 142 15.84 3.22 35.61
C ALA A 142 16.51 3.06 36.99
N ARG A 143 15.76 2.65 38.00
CA ARG A 143 16.27 2.24 39.33
C ARG A 143 16.73 0.79 39.38
N LYS A 144 17.05 0.18 38.23
CA LYS A 144 17.47 -1.23 38.09
C LYS A 144 16.49 -2.24 38.71
N GLY A 145 15.20 -1.90 38.74
CA GLY A 145 14.15 -2.76 39.29
C GLY A 145 14.21 -2.99 40.80
N VAL A 146 14.84 -2.10 41.58
CA VAL A 146 14.85 -2.21 43.05
C VAL A 146 13.41 -2.21 43.59
N LEU A 147 13.01 -3.32 44.22
CA LEU A 147 11.71 -3.42 44.89
C LEU A 147 11.69 -2.54 46.14
N GLN A 148 10.57 -1.83 46.29
CA GLN A 148 10.15 -1.13 47.51
C GLN A 148 8.90 -1.84 48.02
N ASP A 149 8.50 -1.60 49.28
CA ASP A 149 7.38 -2.32 49.92
C ASP A 149 6.08 -2.32 49.10
N GLU A 150 5.80 -1.23 48.38
CA GLU A 150 4.65 -1.10 47.47
C GLU A 150 4.81 -2.00 46.23
N ASN A 151 5.94 -1.89 45.52
CA ASN A 151 6.26 -2.73 44.36
C ASN A 151 6.28 -4.23 44.71
N LEU A 152 6.70 -4.60 45.93
CA LEU A 152 6.72 -5.99 46.39
C LEU A 152 5.30 -6.54 46.58
N ARG A 153 4.36 -5.72 47.08
CA ARG A 153 2.94 -6.10 47.17
C ARG A 153 2.34 -6.31 45.79
N ASP A 154 2.63 -5.43 44.84
CA ASP A 154 2.16 -5.53 43.47
C ASP A 154 2.75 -6.76 42.74
N LEU A 155 4.03 -7.08 42.99
CA LEU A 155 4.67 -8.28 42.45
C LEU A 155 4.05 -9.58 43.00
N ARG A 156 3.75 -9.63 44.31
CA ARG A 156 3.04 -10.76 44.93
C ARG A 156 1.59 -10.87 44.45
N ALA A 157 0.91 -9.73 44.23
CA ALA A 157 -0.42 -9.72 43.61
C ALA A 157 -0.39 -10.27 42.18
N ALA A 158 0.58 -9.87 41.38
CA ALA A 158 0.80 -10.40 40.04
C ALA A 158 1.08 -11.91 40.04
N ALA A 159 1.80 -12.44 41.05
CA ALA A 159 2.02 -13.88 41.22
C ALA A 159 0.72 -14.66 41.44
N ARG A 160 -0.19 -14.15 42.29
CA ARG A 160 -1.52 -14.75 42.51
C ARG A 160 -2.38 -14.69 41.24
N GLU A 161 -2.49 -13.52 40.61
CA GLU A 161 -3.23 -13.31 39.37
C GLU A 161 -2.78 -14.27 38.26
N VAL A 162 -1.47 -14.46 38.12
CA VAL A 162 -0.90 -15.39 37.13
C VAL A 162 -1.20 -16.84 37.49
N ARG A 163 -1.00 -17.27 38.74
CA ARG A 163 -1.34 -18.64 39.17
C ARG A 163 -2.81 -18.97 38.88
N GLU A 164 -3.72 -18.03 39.16
CA GLU A 164 -5.17 -18.21 38.93
C GLU A 164 -5.54 -18.22 37.45
N ALA A 165 -4.84 -17.46 36.60
CA ALA A 165 -5.11 -17.39 35.18
C ALA A 165 -4.71 -18.66 34.39
N TYR A 166 -3.75 -19.45 34.89
CA TYR A 166 -3.19 -20.59 34.15
C TYR A 166 -3.34 -21.92 34.91
N THR A 167 -4.17 -22.82 34.38
CA THR A 167 -4.41 -24.16 34.96
C THR A 167 -3.15 -24.99 35.14
N SER A 168 -2.12 -24.78 34.31
CA SER A 168 -0.80 -25.43 34.43
C SER A 168 -0.01 -25.01 35.68
N LEU A 169 -0.37 -23.90 36.31
CA LEU A 169 0.27 -23.39 37.53
C LEU A 169 -0.53 -23.75 38.80
N ALA A 170 -1.70 -24.38 38.66
CA ALA A 170 -2.60 -24.71 39.78
C ALA A 170 -2.03 -25.75 40.76
N SER A 171 -0.90 -26.39 40.43
CA SER A 171 -0.17 -27.27 41.34
C SER A 171 0.76 -26.54 42.32
N ILE A 172 0.93 -25.22 42.16
CA ILE A 172 1.72 -24.38 43.08
C ILE A 172 0.77 -23.69 44.06
N GLU A 173 1.01 -23.86 45.35
CA GLU A 173 0.25 -23.20 46.42
C GLU A 173 0.44 -21.68 46.38
N GLU A 174 -0.54 -20.90 46.85
CA GLU A 174 -0.53 -19.43 46.73
C GLU A 174 0.71 -18.78 47.33
N THR A 175 1.02 -19.20 48.56
CA THR A 175 2.14 -18.70 49.34
C THR A 175 3.48 -19.20 48.80
N GLU A 176 3.50 -20.35 48.13
CA GLU A 176 4.68 -20.83 47.40
C GLU A 176 4.92 -19.99 46.15
N ALA A 177 3.87 -19.70 45.37
CA ALA A 177 3.96 -18.87 44.16
C ALA A 177 4.48 -17.45 44.47
N GLU A 178 3.95 -16.81 45.52
CA GLU A 178 4.46 -15.51 45.99
C GLU A 178 5.92 -15.56 46.43
N SER A 179 6.27 -16.56 47.26
CA SER A 179 7.63 -16.71 47.80
C SER A 179 8.65 -17.03 46.71
N GLU A 180 8.27 -17.83 45.71
CA GLU A 180 9.14 -18.20 44.59
C GLU A 180 9.37 -17.02 43.65
N VAL A 181 8.33 -16.23 43.35
CA VAL A 181 8.45 -15.00 42.55
C VAL A 181 9.36 -13.99 43.24
N GLU A 182 9.23 -13.77 44.54
CA GLU A 182 10.11 -12.88 45.30
C GLU A 182 11.56 -13.38 45.33
N ARG A 183 11.77 -14.67 45.60
CA ARG A 183 13.09 -15.31 45.65
C ARG A 183 13.82 -15.25 44.31
N ALA A 184 13.13 -15.58 43.21
CA ALA A 184 13.69 -15.59 41.87
C ALA A 184 13.88 -14.16 41.31
N TYR A 185 12.98 -13.22 41.63
CA TYR A 185 13.13 -11.83 41.23
C TYR A 185 14.44 -11.23 41.74
N ALA A 186 14.87 -11.57 42.96
CA ALA A 186 16.15 -11.14 43.53
C ALA A 186 17.40 -11.65 42.76
N LYS A 187 17.20 -12.42 41.69
CA LYS A 187 18.22 -12.96 40.78
C LYS A 187 18.08 -12.43 39.34
N LEU A 188 17.07 -11.61 39.06
CA LEU A 188 16.87 -11.00 37.75
C LEU A 188 17.63 -9.66 37.64
N LYS A 189 18.43 -9.52 36.60
CA LYS A 189 18.94 -8.23 36.13
C LYS A 189 17.97 -7.66 35.12
N VAL A 190 17.02 -6.85 35.60
CA VAL A 190 15.96 -6.32 34.74
C VAL A 190 16.45 -5.13 33.91
N GLY A 191 16.20 -5.18 32.60
CA GLY A 191 16.45 -4.14 31.62
C GLY A 191 15.19 -3.82 30.82
N LEU A 192 15.06 -2.55 30.42
CA LEU A 192 13.96 -2.06 29.59
C LEU A 192 14.53 -1.58 28.26
N LEU A 193 13.91 -1.98 27.15
CA LEU A 193 14.26 -1.55 25.80
C LEU A 193 13.01 -0.91 25.16
N ARG A 194 13.01 0.42 25.09
CA ARG A 194 11.93 1.27 24.56
C ARG A 194 12.21 1.63 23.10
N PRO A 195 11.23 2.18 22.35
CA PRO A 195 11.43 2.59 20.95
C PRO A 195 12.71 3.39 20.69
N THR A 196 13.05 4.39 21.52
CA THR A 196 14.30 5.15 21.36
C THR A 196 15.56 4.29 21.48
N ASP A 197 15.57 3.36 22.44
CA ASP A 197 16.71 2.47 22.69
C ASP A 197 16.84 1.43 21.54
N LEU A 198 15.71 1.02 20.96
CA LEU A 198 15.63 0.17 19.77
C LEU A 198 16.03 0.90 18.49
N ASP A 199 15.64 2.18 18.35
CA ASP A 199 15.97 3.02 17.20
C ASP A 199 17.49 3.17 17.11
N GLU A 200 18.15 3.51 18.21
CA GLU A 200 19.60 3.61 18.28
C GLU A 200 20.28 2.29 17.91
N TRP A 201 19.78 1.16 18.43
CA TRP A 201 20.33 -0.17 18.13
C TRP A 201 20.15 -0.55 16.65
N LEU A 202 18.99 -0.25 16.04
CA LEU A 202 18.71 -0.55 14.64
C LEU A 202 19.47 0.33 13.65
N HIS A 203 19.89 1.54 14.06
CA HIS A 203 20.82 2.35 13.29
C HIS A 203 22.27 1.82 13.38
N ARG A 204 22.67 1.22 14.51
CA ARG A 204 23.94 0.46 14.61
C ARG A 204 23.91 -0.86 13.84
N GLU A 205 22.72 -1.42 13.59
CA GLU A 205 22.52 -2.69 12.87
C GLU A 205 21.75 -2.55 11.54
N PRO A 206 22.33 -1.90 10.49
CA PRO A 206 21.71 -1.77 9.17
C PRO A 206 21.25 -3.09 8.54
N SER A 207 21.96 -4.19 8.82
CA SER A 207 21.62 -5.53 8.31
C SER A 207 20.31 -6.07 8.89
N VAL A 208 19.97 -5.67 10.11
CA VAL A 208 18.71 -6.01 10.77
C VAL A 208 17.64 -5.01 10.36
N SER A 209 17.90 -3.70 10.44
CA SER A 209 16.87 -2.70 10.14
C SER A 209 16.34 -2.77 8.70
N LEU A 210 17.20 -2.99 7.69
CA LEU A 210 16.77 -3.18 6.30
C LEU A 210 15.94 -4.46 6.05
N ARG A 211 16.01 -5.45 6.96
CA ARG A 211 15.22 -6.69 6.87
C ARG A 211 13.78 -6.50 7.35
N PHE A 212 13.57 -5.68 8.37
CA PHE A 212 12.26 -5.45 9.00
C PHE A 212 11.59 -4.16 8.53
N PHE A 213 12.37 -3.15 8.14
CA PHE A 213 11.87 -1.81 7.78
C PHE A 213 12.44 -1.34 6.45
N ARG A 214 11.56 -1.07 5.48
CA ARG A 214 11.94 -0.39 4.24
C ARG A 214 12.14 1.10 4.55
N GLN A 215 13.39 1.53 4.70
CA GLN A 215 13.72 2.95 4.89
C GLN A 215 13.17 3.80 3.73
N ARG A 216 12.10 4.56 4.00
CA ARG A 216 11.60 5.61 3.11
C ARG A 216 12.36 6.90 3.43
N VAL A 217 13.12 7.40 2.46
CA VAL A 217 13.71 8.74 2.57
C VAL A 217 12.58 9.76 2.50
N LEU A 218 12.33 10.44 3.62
CA LEU A 218 11.35 11.50 3.77
C LEU A 218 12.10 12.83 3.69
N VAL A 219 11.86 13.58 2.60
CA VAL A 219 12.48 14.88 2.32
C VAL A 219 11.58 15.98 2.87
N ASP A 220 12.13 16.86 3.71
CA ASP A 220 11.45 18.08 4.13
C ASP A 220 11.37 19.06 2.94
N ASN A 221 10.17 19.56 2.66
CA ASN A 221 9.86 20.36 1.47
C ASN A 221 9.55 21.83 1.79
N THR A 222 9.85 22.29 3.00
CA THR A 222 9.52 23.65 3.48
C THR A 222 10.14 24.76 2.61
N ASP A 223 11.44 24.71 2.32
CA ASP A 223 12.10 25.69 1.42
C ASP A 223 11.75 25.51 -0.07
N MET A 224 11.31 24.31 -0.47
CA MET A 224 10.91 24.03 -1.85
C MET A 224 9.63 24.79 -2.25
N LEU A 225 8.79 25.24 -1.31
CA LEU A 225 7.43 25.74 -1.59
C LEU A 225 7.36 27.11 -2.29
N ALA A 226 8.39 27.95 -2.20
CA ALA A 226 8.36 29.28 -2.81
C ALA A 226 8.62 29.22 -4.33
N ALA A 227 9.68 28.54 -4.75
CA ALA A 227 10.03 28.39 -6.17
C ALA A 227 9.19 27.34 -6.89
N ASN A 228 8.70 26.31 -6.18
CA ASN A 228 7.87 25.28 -6.79
C ASN A 228 6.38 25.63 -6.89
N ARG A 229 5.88 26.79 -6.45
CA ARG A 229 4.42 27.06 -6.57
C ARG A 229 3.93 27.10 -8.02
N GLU A 230 4.65 27.79 -8.91
CA GLU A 230 4.33 27.78 -10.35
C GLU A 230 4.57 26.41 -10.97
N MET A 231 5.69 25.76 -10.64
CA MET A 231 6.04 24.42 -11.14
C MET A 231 5.00 23.37 -10.73
N MET A 232 4.56 23.39 -9.47
CA MET A 232 3.55 22.48 -8.91
C MET A 232 2.15 22.82 -9.41
N MET A 233 1.81 24.08 -9.68
CA MET A 233 0.56 24.43 -10.38
C MET A 233 0.55 23.89 -11.81
N LEU A 234 1.68 23.98 -12.54
CA LEU A 234 1.81 23.36 -13.86
C LEU A 234 1.78 21.83 -13.79
N LEU A 235 2.49 21.24 -12.83
CA LEU A 235 2.50 19.79 -12.61
C LEU A 235 1.15 19.27 -12.12
N GLN A 236 0.36 20.03 -11.36
CA GLN A 236 -1.03 19.68 -11.02
C GLN A 236 -1.96 19.83 -12.24
N ALA A 237 -1.77 20.84 -13.08
CA ALA A 237 -2.53 21.01 -14.32
C ALA A 237 -2.21 19.94 -15.39
N ILE A 238 -1.03 19.31 -15.31
CA ILE A 238 -0.60 18.20 -16.18
C ILE A 238 -0.95 16.84 -15.53
N SER A 239 -0.64 16.63 -14.25
CA SER A 239 -0.92 15.38 -13.53
C SER A 239 -2.41 15.16 -13.27
N GLY A 240 -3.21 16.23 -13.14
CA GLY A 240 -4.68 16.15 -13.18
C GLY A 240 -5.26 15.89 -14.57
N LYS A 241 -4.42 15.61 -15.56
CA LYS A 241 -4.78 15.21 -16.93
C LYS A 241 -4.06 13.94 -17.42
N VAL A 242 -2.93 13.56 -16.80
CA VAL A 242 -2.11 12.39 -17.13
C VAL A 242 -2.19 11.38 -15.99
N ASP A 243 -3.15 10.48 -16.07
CA ASP A 243 -3.22 9.26 -15.27
C ASP A 243 -2.24 8.19 -15.81
N GLY A 244 -1.59 7.40 -14.93
CA GLY A 244 -0.85 6.19 -15.34
C GLY A 244 0.69 6.15 -15.15
N VAL A 245 1.28 6.88 -14.20
CA VAL A 245 2.75 6.81 -13.91
C VAL A 245 3.02 6.42 -12.45
N PRO A 246 2.90 5.13 -12.10
CA PRO A 246 4.06 4.35 -11.60
C PRO A 246 4.01 2.86 -12.07
N LEU A 247 5.01 1.97 -11.89
CA LEU A 247 6.26 1.97 -11.09
C LEU A 247 7.30 1.03 -11.76
N LEU A 248 8.59 1.20 -11.44
CA LEU A 248 9.74 0.50 -12.07
C LEU A 248 9.80 -1.02 -11.83
N THR A 249 10.21 -1.79 -12.84
CA THR A 249 10.51 -3.24 -12.71
C THR A 249 11.88 -3.51 -12.09
N ASP A 250 12.16 -4.73 -11.62
CA ASP A 250 13.47 -5.12 -11.06
C ASP A 250 14.66 -4.96 -12.04
N VAL A 251 14.40 -5.00 -13.35
CA VAL A 251 15.42 -4.78 -14.39
C VAL A 251 15.68 -3.29 -14.56
N ASP A 252 14.62 -2.47 -14.58
CA ASP A 252 14.72 -1.02 -14.67
C ASP A 252 15.34 -0.43 -13.40
N LEU A 253 14.99 -0.97 -12.22
CA LEU A 253 15.58 -0.61 -10.94
C LEU A 253 17.10 -0.82 -10.93
N LYS A 254 17.61 -1.92 -11.50
CA LYS A 254 19.06 -2.15 -11.64
C LYS A 254 19.72 -1.17 -12.61
N LEU A 255 19.06 -0.87 -13.73
CA LEU A 255 19.56 0.08 -14.72
C LEU A 255 19.61 1.52 -14.15
N ILE A 256 18.57 1.91 -13.43
CA ILE A 256 18.43 3.22 -12.77
C ILE A 256 19.34 3.32 -11.56
N GLN A 257 19.49 2.28 -10.74
CA GLN A 257 20.47 2.23 -9.65
C GLN A 257 21.88 2.50 -10.19
N LYS A 258 22.25 1.86 -11.30
CA LYS A 258 23.53 2.12 -11.96
C LYS A 258 23.64 3.57 -12.46
N GLN A 259 22.63 4.11 -13.14
CA GLN A 259 22.65 5.51 -13.61
C GLN A 259 22.68 6.53 -12.46
N ILE A 260 22.03 6.26 -11.33
CA ILE A 260 22.09 7.09 -10.12
C ILE A 260 23.53 7.09 -9.58
N VAL A 261 24.13 5.92 -9.37
CA VAL A 261 25.50 5.79 -8.84
C VAL A 261 26.52 6.46 -9.76
N ASP A 262 26.41 6.26 -11.07
CA ASP A 262 27.39 6.75 -12.06
C ASP A 262 27.22 8.25 -12.43
N THR A 263 26.13 8.91 -12.02
CA THR A 263 25.82 10.32 -12.37
C THR A 263 25.93 11.27 -11.16
N PRO A 264 26.74 12.35 -11.20
CA PRO A 264 26.78 13.36 -10.14
C PRO A 264 25.44 14.08 -9.93
N GLU A 265 25.12 14.50 -8.70
CA GLU A 265 23.81 15.12 -8.39
C GLU A 265 23.49 16.38 -9.19
N THR A 266 24.52 17.20 -9.47
CA THR A 266 24.43 18.39 -10.33
C THR A 266 24.00 18.08 -11.77
N HIS A 267 24.01 16.80 -12.15
CA HIS A 267 23.62 16.26 -13.45
C HIS A 267 22.42 15.30 -13.38
N ARG A 268 21.72 15.26 -12.23
CA ARG A 268 20.43 14.57 -12.05
C ARG A 268 19.33 15.62 -11.96
N LEU A 269 18.32 15.54 -12.83
CA LEU A 269 17.15 16.42 -12.80
C LEU A 269 15.86 15.58 -12.77
N ASN A 270 15.08 15.73 -11.70
CA ASN A 270 13.78 15.10 -11.55
C ASN A 270 12.67 16.11 -11.93
N LEU A 271 11.81 15.73 -12.87
CA LEU A 271 10.72 16.55 -13.42
C LEU A 271 9.33 15.99 -13.05
N GLY A 272 9.26 15.06 -12.08
CA GLY A 272 8.04 14.36 -11.67
C GLY A 272 7.62 13.26 -12.67
N ILE A 273 7.34 13.66 -13.91
CA ILE A 273 6.93 12.75 -15.01
C ILE A 273 8.11 12.06 -15.71
N ALA A 274 9.34 12.54 -15.49
CA ALA A 274 10.57 12.00 -16.05
C ALA A 274 11.76 12.33 -15.13
N THR A 275 12.79 11.49 -15.13
CA THR A 275 14.08 11.79 -14.49
C THR A 275 15.19 11.75 -15.53
N LEU A 276 15.96 12.83 -15.62
CA LEU A 276 17.08 12.99 -16.56
C LEU A 276 18.41 12.77 -15.82
N PHE A 277 19.28 11.98 -16.42
CA PHE A 277 20.62 11.67 -15.93
C PHE A 277 21.69 12.12 -16.94
N GLY A 278 22.72 12.80 -16.46
CA GLY A 278 23.87 13.24 -17.26
C GLY A 278 23.75 14.65 -17.86
N TYR A 279 22.67 15.38 -17.57
CA TYR A 279 22.48 16.75 -18.06
C TYR A 279 22.70 17.77 -16.93
N PRO A 280 23.59 18.77 -17.09
CA PRO A 280 23.81 19.80 -16.07
C PRO A 280 22.51 20.52 -15.72
N ARG A 281 22.18 20.66 -14.43
CA ARG A 281 20.96 21.38 -13.98
C ARG A 281 20.91 22.83 -14.51
N GLU A 282 22.07 23.47 -14.65
CA GLU A 282 22.23 24.82 -15.20
C GLU A 282 21.71 24.99 -16.64
N MET A 283 21.65 23.91 -17.43
CA MET A 283 21.06 23.92 -18.79
C MET A 283 19.56 24.29 -18.78
N PHE A 284 18.87 24.10 -17.65
CA PHE A 284 17.42 24.28 -17.51
C PHE A 284 17.04 25.54 -16.72
N LEU A 285 17.96 26.51 -16.58
CA LEU A 285 17.69 27.79 -15.92
C LEU A 285 16.69 28.68 -16.69
N ASP A 286 16.58 28.53 -18.02
CA ASP A 286 15.52 29.18 -18.81
C ASP A 286 14.18 28.45 -18.63
N ARG A 287 13.27 29.09 -17.90
CA ARG A 287 11.96 28.54 -17.54
C ARG A 287 11.02 28.37 -18.73
N ASN A 288 11.06 29.27 -19.71
CA ASN A 288 10.14 29.22 -20.85
C ASN A 288 10.43 28.00 -21.72
N ASP A 289 11.72 27.71 -21.91
CA ASP A 289 12.17 26.62 -22.75
C ASP A 289 11.93 25.25 -22.09
N LEU A 290 12.08 25.17 -20.76
CA LEU A 290 11.69 23.99 -19.96
C LEU A 290 10.17 23.75 -19.99
N GLN A 291 9.35 24.79 -19.82
CA GLN A 291 7.89 24.69 -19.85
C GLN A 291 7.40 24.16 -21.20
N ALA A 292 7.94 24.68 -22.31
CA ALA A 292 7.58 24.22 -23.65
C ALA A 292 7.99 22.75 -23.91
N ARG A 293 9.12 22.30 -23.34
CA ARG A 293 9.59 20.90 -23.42
C ARG A 293 8.69 19.96 -22.61
N LEU A 294 8.34 20.33 -21.38
CA LEU A 294 7.40 19.57 -20.53
C LEU A 294 6.00 19.48 -21.14
N GLY A 295 5.49 20.58 -21.72
CA GLY A 295 4.20 20.61 -22.39
C GLY A 295 4.12 19.63 -23.58
N ARG A 296 5.19 19.52 -24.39
CA ARG A 296 5.27 18.53 -25.47
C ARG A 296 5.31 17.08 -24.96
N LEU A 297 6.01 16.83 -23.86
CA LEU A 297 6.05 15.49 -23.25
C LEU A 297 4.67 15.09 -22.69
N GLY A 298 4.01 15.99 -21.96
CA GLY A 298 2.65 15.77 -21.47
C GLY A 298 1.63 15.57 -22.60
N ALA A 299 1.78 16.26 -23.73
CA ALA A 299 0.94 16.05 -24.90
C ALA A 299 1.09 14.63 -25.48
N ALA A 300 2.33 14.15 -25.67
CA ALA A 300 2.58 12.81 -26.19
C ALA A 300 2.09 11.67 -25.26
N LEU A 301 2.19 11.87 -23.94
CA LEU A 301 1.63 10.91 -22.97
C LEU A 301 0.09 10.89 -23.00
N ASN A 302 -0.54 12.05 -23.15
CA ASN A 302 -1.99 12.17 -23.29
C ASN A 302 -2.51 11.59 -24.61
N GLU A 303 -1.74 11.69 -25.70
CA GLU A 303 -2.07 11.08 -26.99
C GLU A 303 -2.16 9.55 -26.88
N ILE A 304 -1.15 8.91 -26.29
CA ILE A 304 -1.12 7.45 -26.07
C ILE A 304 -2.27 6.99 -25.16
N ASN A 305 -2.52 7.70 -24.06
CA ASN A 305 -3.66 7.40 -23.17
C ASN A 305 -5.00 7.61 -23.88
N GLY A 306 -5.12 8.66 -24.71
CA GLY A 306 -6.30 8.95 -25.51
C GLY A 306 -6.59 7.87 -26.55
N ASP A 307 -5.55 7.40 -27.27
CA ASP A 307 -5.65 6.28 -28.21
C ASP A 307 -6.08 4.99 -27.51
N TYR A 308 -5.55 4.71 -26.32
CA TYR A 308 -5.96 3.56 -25.52
C TYR A 308 -7.44 3.65 -25.09
N ILE A 309 -7.90 4.81 -24.59
CA ILE A 309 -9.32 5.05 -24.26
C ILE A 309 -10.21 4.88 -25.51
N ASN A 310 -9.83 5.52 -26.62
CA ASN A 310 -10.55 5.42 -27.90
C ASN A 310 -10.66 3.96 -28.36
N TRP A 311 -9.60 3.17 -28.19
CA TRP A 311 -9.58 1.76 -28.51
C TRP A 311 -10.49 0.92 -27.60
N ILE A 312 -10.51 1.17 -26.28
CA ILE A 312 -11.45 0.52 -25.34
C ILE A 312 -12.90 0.78 -25.77
N PHE A 313 -13.27 2.04 -26.01
CA PHE A 313 -14.62 2.43 -26.42
C PHE A 313 -14.98 1.89 -27.80
N LYS A 314 -14.04 1.86 -28.75
CA LYS A 314 -14.23 1.17 -30.02
C LYS A 314 -14.52 -0.31 -29.81
N ARG A 315 -13.76 -1.00 -28.95
CA ARG A 315 -13.96 -2.45 -28.72
C ARG A 315 -15.29 -2.75 -28.03
N ALA A 316 -15.75 -1.89 -27.12
CA ALA A 316 -17.08 -1.96 -26.53
C ALA A 316 -18.19 -1.83 -27.60
N ASN A 317 -18.06 -0.87 -28.52
CA ASN A 317 -18.99 -0.68 -29.62
C ASN A 317 -18.96 -1.82 -30.64
N ASP A 318 -17.79 -2.37 -30.98
CA ASP A 318 -17.67 -3.54 -31.84
C ASP A 318 -18.44 -4.74 -31.23
N LEU A 319 -18.27 -5.00 -29.93
CA LEU A 319 -19.00 -6.06 -29.20
C LEU A 319 -20.51 -5.79 -29.11
N ALA A 320 -20.91 -4.53 -28.89
CA ALA A 320 -22.33 -4.15 -28.90
C ALA A 320 -22.97 -4.38 -30.29
N ALA A 321 -22.25 -4.09 -31.37
CA ALA A 321 -22.69 -4.37 -32.73
C ALA A 321 -22.76 -5.88 -33.02
N GLU A 322 -21.78 -6.68 -32.57
CA GLU A 322 -21.83 -8.15 -32.64
C GLU A 322 -23.11 -8.69 -31.96
N ILE A 323 -23.47 -8.19 -30.77
CA ILE A 323 -24.70 -8.57 -30.04
C ILE A 323 -25.96 -8.12 -30.79
N CYS A 324 -26.04 -6.85 -31.21
CA CYS A 324 -27.22 -6.29 -31.86
C CYS A 324 -27.53 -6.91 -33.23
N ASN A 325 -26.52 -7.40 -33.94
CA ASN A 325 -26.67 -8.10 -35.22
C ASN A 325 -26.92 -9.61 -35.08
N SER A 326 -26.94 -10.15 -33.85
CA SER A 326 -27.28 -11.56 -33.65
C SER A 326 -28.74 -11.84 -34.05
N PRO A 327 -29.06 -13.01 -34.66
CA PRO A 327 -30.43 -13.33 -35.06
C PRO A 327 -31.43 -13.27 -33.90
N GLU A 328 -30.99 -13.66 -32.70
CA GLU A 328 -31.82 -13.64 -31.51
C GLU A 328 -32.27 -12.23 -31.15
N VAL A 329 -31.36 -11.26 -31.19
CA VAL A 329 -31.68 -9.84 -30.91
C VAL A 329 -32.48 -9.22 -32.06
N LEU A 330 -32.13 -9.52 -33.32
CA LEU A 330 -32.83 -9.00 -34.49
C LEU A 330 -34.31 -9.42 -34.58
N PHE A 331 -34.67 -10.61 -34.08
CA PHE A 331 -36.05 -11.12 -34.12
C PHE A 331 -36.80 -11.05 -32.78
N LYS A 332 -36.13 -11.12 -31.62
CA LYS A 332 -36.80 -11.16 -30.30
C LYS A 332 -36.79 -9.83 -29.54
N VAL A 333 -35.89 -8.90 -29.87
CA VAL A 333 -35.72 -7.64 -29.12
C VAL A 333 -36.30 -6.46 -29.91
N ARG A 334 -37.18 -5.68 -29.27
CA ARG A 334 -37.80 -4.47 -29.85
C ARG A 334 -36.73 -3.41 -30.19
N PRO A 335 -36.90 -2.58 -31.25
CA PRO A 335 -35.89 -1.61 -31.68
C PRO A 335 -35.30 -0.75 -30.55
N PHE A 336 -36.13 -0.11 -29.73
CA PHE A 336 -35.70 0.70 -28.58
C PHE A 336 -34.70 0.01 -27.65
N ALA A 337 -34.93 -1.26 -27.31
CA ALA A 337 -34.07 -2.02 -26.40
C ALA A 337 -32.74 -2.46 -27.03
N ARG A 338 -32.56 -2.33 -28.35
CA ARG A 338 -31.25 -2.57 -29.02
C ARG A 338 -30.22 -1.47 -28.73
N GLN A 339 -30.60 -0.43 -27.99
CA GLN A 339 -29.68 0.57 -27.44
C GLN A 339 -28.96 0.06 -26.19
N ILE A 340 -29.53 -0.92 -25.47
CA ILE A 340 -28.99 -1.43 -24.19
C ILE A 340 -27.54 -1.93 -24.33
N PRO A 341 -27.14 -2.72 -25.36
CA PRO A 341 -25.78 -3.24 -25.42
C PRO A 341 -24.69 -2.17 -25.56
N SER A 342 -24.93 -1.13 -26.34
CA SER A 342 -23.96 -0.02 -26.50
C SER A 342 -23.88 0.83 -25.22
N ALA A 343 -25.02 1.15 -24.60
CA ALA A 343 -25.04 1.89 -23.34
C ALA A 343 -24.38 1.10 -22.19
N PHE A 344 -24.72 -0.18 -22.03
CA PHE A 344 -24.18 -1.04 -20.98
C PHE A 344 -22.67 -1.30 -21.16
N LEU A 345 -22.22 -1.68 -22.37
CA LEU A 345 -20.79 -1.88 -22.62
C LEU A 345 -20.00 -0.56 -22.60
N GLY A 346 -20.66 0.59 -22.80
CA GLY A 346 -20.11 1.92 -22.54
C GLY A 346 -19.80 2.15 -21.05
N GLU A 347 -20.69 1.78 -20.14
CA GLU A 347 -20.42 1.83 -18.69
C GLU A 347 -19.31 0.84 -18.27
N ILE A 348 -19.23 -0.33 -18.92
CA ILE A 348 -18.08 -1.24 -18.76
C ILE A 348 -16.78 -0.60 -19.28
N ALA A 349 -16.81 0.10 -20.42
CA ALA A 349 -15.65 0.80 -20.97
C ALA A 349 -15.15 1.94 -20.07
N LYS A 350 -16.07 2.71 -19.45
CA LYS A 350 -15.73 3.69 -18.40
C LYS A 350 -15.06 3.02 -17.20
N GLN A 351 -15.65 1.93 -16.68
CA GLN A 351 -15.06 1.15 -15.57
C GLN A 351 -13.65 0.65 -15.91
N CYS A 352 -13.45 0.13 -17.12
CA CYS A 352 -12.17 -0.44 -17.52
C CYS A 352 -11.10 0.64 -17.76
N SER A 353 -11.49 1.79 -18.32
CA SER A 353 -10.62 2.97 -18.44
C SER A 353 -10.16 3.48 -17.08
N SER A 354 -11.09 3.65 -16.13
CA SER A 354 -10.76 4.15 -14.78
C SER A 354 -9.94 3.15 -13.95
N MET A 355 -10.18 1.85 -14.10
CA MET A 355 -9.34 0.82 -13.48
C MET A 355 -7.93 0.72 -14.08
N SER A 356 -7.78 0.93 -15.39
CA SER A 356 -6.49 0.79 -16.10
C SER A 356 -5.53 1.95 -15.87
N LEU A 357 -6.07 3.17 -15.71
CA LEU A 357 -5.30 4.42 -15.74
C LEU A 357 -5.00 4.98 -14.33
N HIS A 358 -5.87 4.79 -13.33
CA HIS A 358 -5.79 5.57 -12.08
C HIS A 358 -4.83 5.04 -11.00
N GLY A 359 -3.85 5.89 -10.67
CA GLY A 359 -3.19 5.88 -9.36
C GLY A 359 -4.17 6.12 -8.21
N SER A 360 -3.82 5.71 -6.98
CA SER A 360 -4.73 5.70 -5.83
C SER A 360 -5.29 7.07 -5.41
N VAL A 361 -4.68 8.18 -5.85
CA VAL A 361 -5.08 9.55 -5.52
C VAL A 361 -6.28 10.03 -6.37
N VAL A 362 -6.31 9.70 -7.66
CA VAL A 362 -7.36 10.18 -8.59
C VAL A 362 -8.70 9.47 -8.34
N ARG A 363 -8.65 8.24 -7.82
CA ARG A 363 -9.83 7.49 -7.34
C ARG A 363 -10.68 8.25 -6.32
N GLY A 364 -10.09 9.16 -5.55
CA GLY A 364 -10.81 9.99 -4.57
C GLY A 364 -11.43 11.27 -5.14
N ILE A 365 -11.08 11.67 -6.36
CA ILE A 365 -11.59 12.89 -7.02
C ILE A 365 -12.73 12.53 -7.98
N ILE A 366 -12.56 11.46 -8.78
CA ILE A 366 -13.60 11.02 -9.73
C ILE A 366 -14.84 10.48 -8.99
N SER A 367 -14.68 9.93 -7.79
CA SER A 367 -15.78 9.52 -6.91
C SER A 367 -16.72 10.66 -6.48
N GLU A 368 -16.36 11.92 -6.73
CA GLU A 368 -17.21 13.08 -6.45
C GLU A 368 -18.13 13.48 -7.63
N THR A 369 -17.94 12.88 -8.83
CA THR A 369 -18.60 13.36 -10.07
C THR A 369 -19.38 12.32 -10.87
N GLU A 370 -19.06 11.03 -10.80
CA GLU A 370 -19.90 9.95 -11.36
C GLU A 370 -20.41 9.01 -10.26
N PRO A 371 -21.65 8.46 -10.38
CA PRO A 371 -22.15 7.49 -9.42
C PRO A 371 -21.31 6.21 -9.44
N SER A 372 -20.84 5.78 -8.26
CA SER A 372 -20.12 4.52 -8.12
C SER A 372 -21.06 3.32 -8.27
N LEU A 373 -21.11 2.75 -9.48
CA LEU A 373 -21.93 1.59 -9.82
C LEU A 373 -21.23 0.31 -9.36
N ALA A 374 -21.73 -0.31 -8.28
CA ALA A 374 -21.07 -1.44 -7.63
C ALA A 374 -20.98 -2.69 -8.51
N ASP A 375 -22.07 -3.06 -9.18
CA ASP A 375 -22.23 -4.31 -9.93
C ASP A 375 -22.95 -4.08 -11.27
N ASP A 376 -23.16 -5.16 -12.03
CA ASP A 376 -23.78 -5.10 -13.36
C ASP A 376 -25.30 -4.90 -13.32
N ASP A 377 -25.96 -5.25 -12.22
CA ASP A 377 -27.35 -4.90 -11.97
C ASP A 377 -27.52 -3.38 -11.77
N ALA A 378 -26.62 -2.76 -11.00
CA ALA A 378 -26.56 -1.31 -10.83
C ALA A 378 -26.26 -0.60 -12.15
N ARG A 379 -25.34 -1.13 -12.98
CA ARG A 379 -25.07 -0.58 -14.34
C ARG A 379 -26.28 -0.69 -15.26
N LEU A 380 -26.96 -1.85 -15.28
CA LEU A 380 -28.15 -2.04 -16.10
C LEU A 380 -29.32 -1.16 -15.61
N GLY A 381 -29.45 -0.96 -14.31
CA GLY A 381 -30.39 0.01 -13.71
C GLY A 381 -30.09 1.46 -14.09
N HIS A 382 -28.81 1.86 -14.10
CA HIS A 382 -28.40 3.20 -14.56
C HIS A 382 -28.71 3.41 -16.05
N VAL A 383 -28.41 2.41 -16.89
CA VAL A 383 -28.76 2.39 -18.31
C VAL A 383 -30.28 2.44 -18.53
N ARG A 384 -31.08 1.80 -17.66
CA ARG A 384 -32.55 1.92 -17.68
C ARG A 384 -32.97 3.37 -17.48
N THR A 385 -32.47 4.05 -16.45
CA THR A 385 -32.79 5.46 -16.20
C THR A 385 -32.47 6.33 -17.41
N ILE A 386 -31.24 6.26 -17.93
CA ILE A 386 -30.79 7.08 -19.08
C ILE A 386 -31.68 6.84 -20.32
N LEU A 387 -31.90 5.59 -20.72
CA LEU A 387 -32.64 5.29 -21.94
C LEU A 387 -34.13 5.61 -21.80
N ILE A 388 -34.73 5.39 -20.62
CA ILE A 388 -36.13 5.74 -20.38
C ILE A 388 -36.31 7.26 -20.34
N GLU A 389 -35.44 8.02 -19.66
CA GLU A 389 -35.51 9.50 -19.65
C GLU A 389 -35.34 10.10 -21.04
N ALA A 390 -34.39 9.58 -21.85
CA ALA A 390 -34.25 9.96 -23.25
C ALA A 390 -35.53 9.64 -24.05
N GLY A 391 -36.09 8.43 -23.89
CA GLY A 391 -37.32 8.01 -24.54
C GLY A 391 -38.53 8.87 -24.17
N LYS A 392 -38.69 9.27 -22.90
CA LYS A 392 -39.76 10.19 -22.45
C LYS A 392 -39.71 11.53 -23.18
N ARG A 393 -38.51 12.08 -23.38
CA ARG A 393 -38.32 13.34 -24.14
C ARG A 393 -38.69 13.16 -25.61
N TYR A 394 -38.28 12.06 -26.23
CA TYR A 394 -38.66 11.76 -27.62
C TYR A 394 -40.17 11.56 -27.79
N LEU A 395 -40.88 10.99 -26.82
CA LEU A 395 -42.35 10.90 -26.84
C LEU A 395 -43.06 12.27 -26.87
N VAL A 396 -42.47 13.31 -26.27
CA VAL A 396 -43.00 14.68 -26.31
C VAL A 396 -42.38 15.54 -27.44
N GLY A 397 -41.58 14.93 -28.32
CA GLY A 397 -40.92 15.62 -29.43
C GLY A 397 -39.73 16.50 -29.03
N ASP A 398 -39.20 16.34 -27.81
CA ASP A 398 -38.01 17.04 -27.36
C ASP A 398 -36.74 16.31 -27.82
N PHE A 399 -36.01 16.97 -28.71
CA PHE A 399 -34.74 16.54 -29.27
C PHE A 399 -33.61 17.55 -28.98
N SER A 400 -33.77 18.41 -27.98
CA SER A 400 -32.86 19.52 -27.67
C SER A 400 -31.42 19.09 -27.32
N GLU A 401 -31.25 17.88 -26.75
CA GLU A 401 -29.94 17.32 -26.40
C GLU A 401 -29.24 16.56 -27.54
N LEU A 402 -29.81 16.50 -28.75
CA LEU A 402 -29.13 15.86 -29.87
C LEU A 402 -27.94 16.70 -30.36
N MET A 403 -26.73 16.27 -30.00
CA MET A 403 -25.49 16.89 -30.47
C MET A 403 -25.22 16.60 -31.95
N GLY A 404 -24.90 17.64 -32.72
CA GLY A 404 -24.53 17.55 -34.14
C GLY A 404 -24.81 18.84 -34.89
N ASP A 405 -24.40 18.89 -36.17
CA ASP A 405 -24.95 19.86 -37.11
C ASP A 405 -26.41 19.51 -37.50
N ALA A 406 -27.05 20.38 -38.29
CA ALA A 406 -28.45 20.21 -38.66
C ALA A 406 -28.74 18.92 -39.46
N GLU A 407 -27.79 18.43 -40.24
CA GLU A 407 -27.93 17.22 -41.05
C GLU A 407 -27.81 15.96 -40.18
N LEU A 408 -26.81 15.93 -39.30
CA LEU A 408 -26.63 14.84 -38.33
C LEU A 408 -27.80 14.77 -37.32
N VAL A 409 -28.34 15.91 -36.88
CA VAL A 409 -29.52 15.95 -36.00
C VAL A 409 -30.77 15.44 -36.74
N ALA A 410 -30.95 15.79 -38.03
CA ALA A 410 -32.05 15.26 -38.83
C ALA A 410 -31.96 13.73 -38.99
N LEU A 411 -30.78 13.21 -39.31
CA LEU A 411 -30.53 11.76 -39.40
C LEU A 411 -30.81 11.04 -38.06
N LYS A 412 -30.33 11.60 -36.94
CA LYS A 412 -30.59 11.06 -35.60
C LYS A 412 -32.09 10.99 -35.27
N ARG A 413 -32.88 12.01 -35.65
CA ARG A 413 -34.34 11.98 -35.48
C ARG A 413 -34.99 10.82 -36.24
N THR A 414 -34.65 10.62 -37.52
CA THR A 414 -35.17 9.49 -38.30
C THR A 414 -34.83 8.13 -37.67
N ILE A 415 -33.62 7.98 -37.10
CA ILE A 415 -33.23 6.77 -36.37
C ILE A 415 -34.06 6.62 -35.09
N ILE A 416 -34.27 7.69 -34.32
CA ILE A 416 -35.09 7.67 -33.10
C ILE A 416 -36.54 7.34 -33.42
N ASP A 417 -37.15 7.91 -34.46
CA ASP A 417 -38.53 7.60 -34.88
C ASP A 417 -38.69 6.10 -35.20
N ALA A 418 -37.68 5.49 -35.83
CA ALA A 418 -37.64 4.05 -36.09
C ALA A 418 -37.42 3.20 -34.82
N LEU A 419 -36.62 3.68 -33.86
CA LEU A 419 -36.44 3.04 -32.55
C LEU A 419 -37.71 3.11 -31.69
N MET A 420 -38.44 4.22 -31.78
CA MET A 420 -39.66 4.53 -31.02
C MET A 420 -40.94 3.95 -31.64
N MET A 421 -40.84 3.27 -32.79
CA MET A 421 -41.98 2.75 -33.54
C MET A 421 -42.90 1.85 -32.67
N GLY A 422 -44.18 2.26 -32.57
CA GLY A 422 -45.20 1.54 -31.81
C GLY A 422 -45.22 1.82 -30.30
N MET A 423 -44.42 2.77 -29.81
CA MET A 423 -44.45 3.23 -28.41
C MET A 423 -45.05 4.64 -28.34
N THR A 424 -46.00 4.84 -27.44
CA THR A 424 -46.77 6.10 -27.32
C THR A 424 -46.88 6.60 -25.88
N ARG A 425 -46.55 5.75 -24.91
CA ARG A 425 -46.63 6.02 -23.47
C ARG A 425 -45.35 5.52 -22.79
N GLU A 426 -45.07 6.08 -21.62
CA GLU A 426 -43.91 5.70 -20.81
C GLU A 426 -43.86 4.20 -20.48
N GLU A 427 -45.01 3.62 -20.12
CA GLU A 427 -45.18 2.17 -19.88
C GLU A 427 -44.70 1.30 -21.06
N ASP A 428 -44.84 1.79 -22.29
CA ASP A 428 -44.46 1.05 -23.48
C ASP A 428 -42.91 0.97 -23.62
N LEU A 429 -42.21 2.03 -23.16
CA LEU A 429 -40.74 2.11 -23.12
C LEU A 429 -40.18 1.24 -22.01
N GLU A 430 -40.75 1.33 -20.81
CA GLU A 430 -40.36 0.50 -19.66
C GLU A 430 -40.49 -0.98 -19.99
N LYS A 431 -41.66 -1.39 -20.52
CA LYS A 431 -41.91 -2.76 -20.96
C LYS A 431 -40.95 -3.19 -22.07
N ALA A 432 -40.67 -2.32 -23.04
CA ALA A 432 -39.71 -2.64 -24.10
C ALA A 432 -38.28 -2.85 -23.56
N PHE A 433 -37.86 -2.02 -22.59
CA PHE A 433 -36.58 -2.18 -21.91
C PHE A 433 -36.52 -3.48 -21.12
N ASP A 434 -37.51 -3.73 -20.25
CA ASP A 434 -37.48 -4.87 -19.32
C ASP A 434 -37.58 -6.23 -20.07
N GLU A 435 -38.42 -6.32 -21.10
CA GLU A 435 -38.47 -7.47 -22.02
C GLU A 435 -37.14 -7.67 -22.77
N GLY A 436 -36.53 -6.58 -23.27
CA GLY A 436 -35.30 -6.64 -24.03
C GLY A 436 -34.07 -6.98 -23.18
N ALA A 437 -33.98 -6.42 -21.97
CA ALA A 437 -32.92 -6.67 -21.00
C ALA A 437 -32.87 -8.14 -20.58
N ALA A 438 -34.04 -8.77 -20.36
CA ALA A 438 -34.14 -10.19 -20.04
C ALA A 438 -33.59 -11.10 -21.16
N VAL A 439 -33.76 -10.72 -22.43
CA VAL A 439 -33.21 -11.44 -23.59
C VAL A 439 -31.73 -11.15 -23.81
N LEU A 440 -31.29 -9.91 -23.56
CA LEU A 440 -29.92 -9.46 -23.83
C LEU A 440 -28.91 -9.88 -22.76
N ARG A 441 -29.31 -10.00 -21.49
CA ARG A 441 -28.39 -10.24 -20.37
C ARG A 441 -27.45 -11.45 -20.56
N PRO A 442 -27.90 -12.63 -21.05
CA PRO A 442 -27.00 -13.76 -21.34
C PRO A 442 -25.91 -13.47 -22.39
N LEU A 443 -26.08 -12.43 -23.21
CA LEU A 443 -25.09 -11.98 -24.20
C LEU A 443 -24.21 -10.83 -23.66
N LEU A 444 -24.76 -10.00 -22.76
CA LEU A 444 -24.05 -8.89 -22.12
C LEU A 444 -23.04 -9.37 -21.08
N ASP A 445 -23.40 -10.32 -20.22
CA ASP A 445 -22.52 -10.76 -19.13
C ASP A 445 -21.19 -11.38 -19.65
N PRO A 446 -21.17 -12.24 -20.69
CA PRO A 446 -19.92 -12.72 -21.28
C PRO A 446 -19.12 -11.62 -22.00
N ALA A 447 -19.79 -10.64 -22.63
CA ALA A 447 -19.12 -9.52 -23.28
C ALA A 447 -18.46 -8.58 -22.25
N ALA A 448 -19.10 -8.33 -21.12
CA ALA A 448 -18.54 -7.56 -20.00
C ALA A 448 -17.37 -8.31 -19.33
N ALA A 449 -17.47 -9.63 -19.16
CA ALA A 449 -16.36 -10.46 -18.67
C ALA A 449 -15.15 -10.44 -19.64
N LYS A 450 -15.41 -10.58 -20.95
CA LYS A 450 -14.39 -10.49 -22.01
C LYS A 450 -13.70 -9.13 -22.00
N MET A 451 -14.46 -8.03 -21.92
CA MET A 451 -13.92 -6.69 -21.70
C MET A 451 -13.00 -6.67 -20.48
N ARG A 452 -13.50 -6.94 -19.27
CA ARG A 452 -12.70 -6.89 -18.02
C ARG A 452 -11.43 -7.74 -18.06
N SER A 453 -11.46 -8.89 -18.73
CA SER A 453 -10.27 -9.75 -18.87
C SER A 453 -9.15 -9.07 -19.67
N LEU A 454 -9.49 -8.32 -20.73
CA LEU A 454 -8.54 -7.60 -21.57
C LEU A 454 -7.88 -6.41 -20.85
N TYR A 455 -8.58 -5.80 -19.90
CA TYR A 455 -8.14 -4.60 -19.15
C TYR A 455 -7.76 -4.92 -17.70
N SER A 456 -7.37 -6.17 -17.43
CA SER A 456 -7.01 -6.67 -16.10
C SER A 456 -5.63 -6.22 -15.61
N HIS A 457 -4.87 -5.53 -16.46
CA HIS A 457 -3.48 -5.13 -16.23
C HIS A 457 -3.40 -3.59 -16.12
N PRO A 458 -2.75 -3.02 -15.08
CA PRO A 458 -2.55 -1.58 -14.99
C PRO A 458 -1.64 -1.10 -16.13
N THR A 459 -2.02 0.00 -16.78
CA THR A 459 -1.21 0.59 -17.85
C THR A 459 -0.07 1.44 -17.29
N SER A 460 1.08 1.44 -17.96
CA SER A 460 2.26 2.21 -17.56
C SER A 460 3.11 2.55 -18.78
N ILE A 461 3.62 3.79 -18.85
CA ILE A 461 4.50 4.25 -19.92
C ILE A 461 5.90 4.52 -19.36
N PHE A 462 6.92 3.90 -19.95
CA PHE A 462 8.32 4.07 -19.56
C PHE A 462 9.10 4.85 -20.62
N LEU A 463 9.69 5.98 -20.21
CA LEU A 463 10.55 6.80 -21.06
C LEU A 463 12.00 6.33 -20.96
N THR A 464 12.48 5.58 -21.96
CA THR A 464 13.88 5.14 -22.02
C THR A 464 14.75 6.20 -22.69
N GLY A 465 15.85 6.59 -22.03
CA GLY A 465 16.81 7.54 -22.59
C GLY A 465 17.63 6.94 -23.75
N SER A 466 18.24 7.79 -24.59
CA SER A 466 18.96 7.37 -25.81
C SER A 466 20.00 6.28 -25.59
N LYS A 467 20.74 6.29 -24.47
CA LYS A 467 21.72 5.25 -24.09
C LYS A 467 21.12 3.84 -23.93
N GLY A 468 19.80 3.71 -23.81
CA GLY A 468 19.10 2.42 -23.83
C GLY A 468 19.05 1.79 -25.22
N ILE A 469 19.03 2.61 -26.27
CA ILE A 469 19.00 2.16 -27.68
C ILE A 469 20.35 1.57 -28.09
N ASP A 470 21.46 2.06 -27.54
CA ASP A 470 22.81 1.54 -27.79
C ASP A 470 23.05 0.12 -27.22
N LEU A 471 22.11 -0.42 -26.43
CA LEU A 471 22.17 -1.80 -25.95
C LEU A 471 21.64 -2.76 -27.02
N LYS A 472 22.49 -3.68 -27.47
CA LYS A 472 22.19 -4.67 -28.51
C LYS A 472 20.89 -5.46 -28.25
N ASP A 473 20.61 -5.76 -26.98
CA ASP A 473 19.42 -6.49 -26.54
C ASP A 473 18.13 -5.63 -26.56
N PHE A 474 18.24 -4.30 -26.58
CA PHE A 474 17.10 -3.41 -26.73
C PHE A 474 16.65 -3.33 -28.20
N VAL A 475 17.60 -3.21 -29.13
CA VAL A 475 17.32 -3.23 -30.58
C VAL A 475 16.70 -4.56 -31.01
N GLY A 476 17.16 -5.69 -30.47
CA GLY A 476 16.54 -7.00 -30.69
C GLY A 476 15.05 -7.02 -30.28
N ARG A 477 14.73 -6.60 -29.05
CA ARG A 477 13.35 -6.55 -28.53
C ARG A 477 12.43 -5.59 -29.30
N MET A 478 12.96 -4.48 -29.82
CA MET A 478 12.19 -3.62 -30.73
C MET A 478 11.86 -4.34 -32.05
N ALA A 479 12.81 -5.05 -32.65
CA ALA A 479 12.59 -5.81 -33.88
C ALA A 479 11.57 -6.96 -33.68
N ASP A 480 11.66 -7.67 -32.55
CA ASP A 480 10.70 -8.71 -32.18
C ASP A 480 9.27 -8.15 -32.00
N THR A 481 9.15 -6.97 -31.38
CA THR A 481 7.86 -6.28 -31.19
C THR A 481 7.25 -5.85 -32.54
N VAL A 482 8.04 -5.26 -33.43
CA VAL A 482 7.59 -4.88 -34.78
C VAL A 482 7.15 -6.11 -35.57
N LYS A 483 7.91 -7.20 -35.50
CA LYS A 483 7.57 -8.48 -36.16
C LYS A 483 6.26 -9.06 -35.64
N ALA A 484 6.03 -9.06 -34.32
CA ALA A 484 4.78 -9.53 -33.73
C ALA A 484 3.57 -8.67 -34.17
N LEU A 485 3.73 -7.35 -34.23
CA LEU A 485 2.67 -6.45 -34.73
C LEU A 485 2.38 -6.65 -36.21
N ASP A 486 3.41 -6.90 -37.03
CA ASP A 486 3.26 -7.27 -38.44
C ASP A 486 2.58 -8.64 -38.62
N GLU A 487 2.90 -9.63 -37.78
CA GLU A 487 2.22 -10.93 -37.77
C GLU A 487 0.74 -10.77 -37.42
N MET A 488 0.40 -10.01 -36.38
CA MET A 488 -1.00 -9.71 -36.00
C MET A 488 -1.76 -8.93 -37.08
N ARG A 489 -1.08 -8.09 -37.86
CA ARG A 489 -1.68 -7.36 -38.99
C ARG A 489 -1.90 -8.24 -40.22
N ASN A 490 -1.10 -9.29 -40.38
CA ASN A 490 -1.12 -10.19 -41.52
C ASN A 490 -1.86 -11.52 -41.26
N GLU A 491 -2.31 -11.79 -40.03
CA GLU A 491 -3.28 -12.86 -39.78
C GLU A 491 -4.57 -12.57 -40.57
N PRO A 492 -4.96 -13.41 -41.55
CA PRO A 492 -6.22 -13.21 -42.24
C PRO A 492 -7.35 -13.38 -41.24
N SER A 493 -8.28 -12.43 -41.24
CA SER A 493 -9.52 -12.53 -40.49
C SER A 493 -10.21 -13.86 -40.83
N LYS A 494 -10.19 -14.79 -39.87
CA LYS A 494 -10.88 -16.08 -39.99
C LYS A 494 -12.39 -15.83 -39.99
N GLN A 495 -12.93 -15.47 -41.15
CA GLN A 495 -14.31 -15.78 -41.47
C GLN A 495 -14.48 -17.29 -41.25
N PRO A 496 -15.52 -17.73 -40.52
CA PRO A 496 -15.79 -19.15 -40.39
C PRO A 496 -16.06 -19.70 -41.78
N ASN A 497 -15.35 -20.76 -42.18
CA ASN A 497 -15.69 -21.53 -43.36
C ASN A 497 -17.11 -22.09 -43.16
N VAL A 498 -18.07 -21.49 -43.85
CA VAL A 498 -19.31 -22.17 -44.20
C VAL A 498 -18.98 -22.99 -45.44
N ASP A 499 -18.50 -24.22 -45.21
CA ASP A 499 -18.54 -25.38 -46.11
C ASP A 499 -17.77 -26.54 -45.43
N ASP A 500 -18.50 -27.41 -44.70
CA ASP A 500 -18.51 -28.87 -44.92
C ASP A 500 -19.37 -29.60 -43.87
N ASN A 501 -20.37 -30.36 -44.36
CA ASN A 501 -21.37 -31.21 -43.67
C ASN A 501 -22.48 -30.53 -42.85
#